data_AF-A0AAJ5UR53-F1
#
_entry.id   AF-A0AAJ5UR53-F1
#
_cell.length_a   1.000
_cell.length_b   1.000
_cell.length_c   1.000
_cell.angle_alpha   90.00
_cell.angle_beta   90.00
_cell.angle_gamma   90.00
#
_symmetry.space_group_name_H-M   'P 1'
#
loop_
_entity.id
_entity.type
_entity.pdbx_description
1 polymer ?
#
loop_
_entity_poly.entity_id
_entity_poly.type
_entity_poly.pdbx_seq_one_letter_code
_entity_poly.pdbx_strand_id
1 'polypeptide(L)'
;MTNGKQFNLGGLMLDLRLNGKAILNIEKRLGTSIMSLYMGGNGGVVLPATNKLLIVLQGANQTHGITDKDMIGGFEKYLEAGNTPMDLNNVIQELLDEAGFFGKKKDDTKTDGELAETTLDGEPTEVTDPEETL
;
A
#
# COMPACT_ATOMS: atom_id res chain seq x y z
N MET A 1 -10.40 1.58 -11.73
CA MET A 1 -10.29 0.12 -11.55
C MET A 1 -8.91 -0.13 -10.99
N THR A 2 -8.78 -0.55 -9.73
CA THR A 2 -7.48 -0.91 -9.15
C THR A 2 -7.11 -2.30 -9.67
N ASN A 3 -6.13 -2.36 -10.57
CA ASN A 3 -5.63 -3.63 -11.08
C ASN A 3 -4.86 -4.33 -9.96
N GLY A 4 -5.23 -5.57 -9.63
CA GLY A 4 -4.48 -6.38 -8.67
C GLY A 4 -3.38 -7.16 -9.34
N LYS A 5 -2.26 -7.36 -8.64
CA LYS A 5 -1.08 -8.08 -9.11
C LYS A 5 -0.90 -9.38 -8.32
N GLN A 6 -0.86 -10.51 -9.00
CA GLN A 6 -0.43 -11.76 -8.37
C GLN A 6 1.08 -11.79 -8.22
N PHE A 7 1.57 -12.15 -7.04
CA PHE A 7 3.01 -12.24 -6.76
C PHE A 7 3.33 -13.50 -5.94
N ASN A 8 4.38 -14.21 -6.33
CA ASN A 8 4.84 -15.40 -5.65
C ASN A 8 6.06 -15.08 -4.78
N LEU A 9 5.86 -15.02 -3.46
CA LEU A 9 6.91 -14.83 -2.47
C LEU A 9 7.38 -16.20 -1.96
N GLY A 10 8.27 -16.87 -2.69
CA GLY A 10 8.89 -18.13 -2.24
C GLY A 10 7.89 -19.27 -2.00
N GLY A 11 6.86 -19.38 -2.85
CA GLY A 11 5.77 -20.33 -2.75
C GLY A 11 4.51 -19.77 -2.09
N LEU A 12 4.57 -18.57 -1.50
CA LEU A 12 3.43 -17.87 -0.94
C LEU A 12 2.78 -16.99 -2.00
N MET A 13 1.58 -17.36 -2.47
CA MET A 13 0.84 -16.60 -3.48
C MET A 13 0.08 -15.44 -2.85
N LEU A 14 0.44 -14.22 -3.24
CA LEU A 14 -0.15 -12.97 -2.79
C LEU A 14 -1.01 -12.35 -3.91
N ASP A 15 -2.18 -11.80 -3.56
CA ASP A 15 -2.99 -10.93 -4.43
C ASP A 15 -2.80 -9.48 -3.97
N LEU A 16 -1.92 -8.74 -4.63
CA LEU A 16 -1.51 -7.40 -4.21
C LEU A 16 -2.45 -6.34 -4.78
N ARG A 17 -3.04 -5.52 -3.90
CA ARG A 17 -3.85 -4.35 -4.24
C ARG A 17 -3.63 -3.21 -3.24
N LEU A 18 -3.29 -2.04 -3.74
CA LEU A 18 -3.24 -0.81 -2.95
C LEU A 18 -4.54 -0.02 -3.10
N ASN A 19 -5.52 -0.34 -2.25
CA ASN A 19 -6.71 0.51 -2.05
C ASN A 19 -6.51 1.42 -0.83
N GLY A 20 -7.40 2.40 -0.62
CA GLY A 20 -7.28 3.35 0.50
C GLY A 20 -7.14 2.68 1.87
N LYS A 21 -7.86 1.58 2.12
CA LYS A 21 -7.76 0.81 3.38
C LYS A 21 -6.39 0.15 3.55
N ALA A 22 -5.84 -0.43 2.47
CA ALA A 22 -4.50 -1.03 2.48
C ALA A 22 -3.44 0.03 2.79
N ILE A 23 -3.52 1.20 2.14
CA ILE A 23 -2.59 2.32 2.36
C ILE A 23 -2.60 2.75 3.84
N LEU A 24 -3.77 3.03 4.40
CA LEU A 24 -3.89 3.46 5.81
C LEU A 24 -3.34 2.39 6.78
N ASN A 25 -3.62 1.11 6.53
CA ASN A 25 -3.12 0.02 7.37
C ASN A 25 -1.59 -0.13 7.28
N ILE A 26 -1.03 0.02 6.08
CA ILE A 26 0.43 -0.01 5.87
C ILE A 26 1.07 1.15 6.63
N GLU A 27 0.59 2.37 6.46
CA GLU A 27 1.17 3.56 7.11
C GLU A 27 1.06 3.48 8.63
N LYS A 28 -0.05 2.96 9.16
CA LYS A 28 -0.20 2.68 10.59
C LYS A 28 0.86 1.70 11.11
N ARG A 29 1.21 0.66 10.35
CA ARG A 29 2.26 -0.31 10.72
C ARG A 29 3.68 0.25 10.54
N LEU A 30 3.89 1.11 9.53
CA LEU A 30 5.16 1.78 9.29
C LEU A 30 5.43 2.92 10.28
N GLY A 31 4.38 3.54 10.84
CA GLY A 31 4.45 4.75 11.65
C GLY A 31 4.75 6.02 10.85
N THR A 32 4.66 5.96 9.53
CA THR A 32 5.00 7.03 8.60
C THR A 32 4.41 6.75 7.22
N SER A 33 4.47 7.71 6.30
CA SER A 33 3.94 7.55 4.95
C SER A 33 4.73 6.52 4.15
N ILE A 34 4.07 5.85 3.20
CA ILE A 34 4.77 4.91 2.28
C ILE A 34 5.85 5.64 1.47
N MET A 35 5.65 6.92 1.15
CA MET A 35 6.65 7.72 0.43
C MET A 35 7.94 7.95 1.22
N SER A 36 7.85 8.04 2.54
CA SER A 36 9.02 8.23 3.40
C SER A 36 10.02 7.06 3.31
N LEU A 37 9.58 5.89 2.83
CA LEU A 37 10.44 4.72 2.64
C LEU A 37 11.64 5.02 1.74
N TYR A 38 11.45 5.94 0.77
CA TYR A 38 12.45 6.30 -0.22
C TYR A 38 13.11 7.65 0.07
N MET A 39 12.73 8.36 1.14
CA MET A 39 13.29 9.65 1.51
C MET A 39 14.31 9.49 2.66
N GLY A 40 15.57 9.77 2.37
CA GLY A 40 16.64 9.84 3.37
C GLY A 40 16.51 11.10 4.23
N GLY A 41 17.09 11.09 5.43
CA GLY A 41 17.07 12.24 6.35
C GLY A 41 17.78 13.50 5.82
N ASN A 42 18.57 13.36 4.76
CA ASN A 42 19.22 14.46 4.02
C ASN A 42 18.48 14.84 2.72
N GLY A 43 17.30 14.26 2.46
CA GLY A 43 16.55 14.45 1.21
C GLY A 43 17.05 13.60 0.03
N GLY A 44 18.04 12.73 0.22
CA GLY A 44 18.50 11.80 -0.80
C GLY A 44 17.58 10.57 -0.94
N VAL A 45 17.62 9.89 -2.08
CA VAL A 45 16.90 8.62 -2.26
C VAL A 45 17.63 7.50 -1.51
N VAL A 46 16.91 6.76 -0.68
CA VAL A 46 17.46 5.61 0.07
C VAL A 46 16.71 4.33 -0.28
N LEU A 47 17.41 3.20 -0.21
CA LEU A 47 16.77 1.89 -0.31
C LEU A 47 16.02 1.61 1.00
N PRO A 48 14.72 1.26 0.96
CA PRO A 48 13.99 0.92 2.17
C PRO A 48 14.56 -0.35 2.82
N ALA A 49 14.48 -0.41 4.16
CA ALA A 49 14.81 -1.63 4.88
C ALA A 49 13.82 -2.77 4.53
N THR A 50 14.34 -4.00 4.43
CA THR A 50 13.57 -5.18 4.01
C THR A 50 12.31 -5.41 4.83
N ASN A 51 12.35 -5.20 6.15
CA ASN A 51 11.16 -5.33 7.00
C ASN A 51 10.04 -4.37 6.59
N LYS A 52 10.38 -3.15 6.16
CA LYS A 52 9.39 -2.18 5.65
C LYS A 52 8.82 -2.62 4.31
N LEU A 53 9.66 -3.16 3.42
CA LEU A 53 9.21 -3.76 2.16
C LEU A 53 8.18 -4.88 2.39
N LEU A 54 8.46 -5.78 3.33
CA LEU A 54 7.55 -6.86 3.69
C LEU A 54 6.23 -6.35 4.32
N ILE A 55 6.28 -5.28 5.12
CA ILE A 55 5.06 -4.63 5.66
C ILE A 55 4.18 -4.09 4.52
N VAL A 56 4.77 -3.42 3.54
CA VAL A 56 4.03 -2.90 2.36
C VAL A 56 3.43 -4.06 1.57
N LEU A 57 4.23 -5.09 1.28
CA LEU A 57 3.81 -6.25 0.52
C LEU A 57 2.63 -6.98 1.20
N GLN A 58 2.75 -7.23 2.51
CA GLN A 58 1.69 -7.89 3.28
C GLN A 58 0.44 -7.02 3.42
N GLY A 59 0.60 -5.71 3.62
CA GLY A 59 -0.54 -4.79 3.75
C GLY A 59 -1.30 -4.58 2.44
N ALA A 60 -0.62 -4.73 1.29
CA ALA A 60 -1.25 -4.72 -0.01
C ALA A 60 -1.94 -6.06 -0.34
N ASN A 61 -1.52 -7.16 0.28
CA ASN A 61 -2.07 -8.48 0.00
C ASN A 61 -3.53 -8.62 0.45
N GLN A 62 -4.38 -9.14 -0.44
CA GLN A 62 -5.80 -9.41 -0.21
C GLN A 62 -6.08 -10.87 0.21
N THR A 63 -5.09 -11.76 0.09
CA THR A 63 -5.22 -13.14 0.58
C THR A 63 -5.33 -13.15 2.11
N HIS A 64 -6.45 -13.64 2.63
CA HIS A 64 -6.69 -13.71 4.07
C HIS A 64 -5.75 -14.70 4.78
N GLY A 65 -5.46 -14.42 6.05
CA GLY A 65 -4.77 -15.36 6.95
C GLY A 65 -3.24 -15.40 6.83
N ILE A 66 -2.63 -14.56 5.98
CA ILE A 66 -1.17 -14.49 5.85
C ILE A 66 -0.57 -13.75 7.05
N THR A 67 0.21 -14.47 7.85
CA THR A 67 0.86 -13.96 9.06
C THR A 67 2.25 -13.39 8.77
N ASP A 68 2.81 -12.63 9.71
CA ASP A 68 4.19 -12.14 9.62
C ASP A 68 5.20 -13.30 9.50
N LYS A 69 4.91 -14.44 10.15
CA LYS A 69 5.73 -15.66 10.04
C LYS A 69 5.72 -16.23 8.62
N ASP A 70 4.55 -16.23 7.96
CA ASP A 70 4.43 -16.71 6.58
C ASP A 70 5.19 -15.79 5.62
N MET A 71 5.14 -14.48 5.84
CA MET A 71 5.91 -13.50 5.05
C MET A 71 7.42 -13.70 5.20
N ILE A 72 7.90 -13.94 6.43
CA ILE A 72 9.32 -14.21 6.68
C ILE A 72 9.75 -15.51 5.99
N GLY A 73 9.00 -16.61 6.18
CA GLY A 73 9.34 -17.89 5.55
C GLY A 73 9.23 -17.86 4.02
N GLY A 74 8.27 -17.11 3.47
CA GLY A 74 8.18 -16.85 2.03
C GLY A 74 9.37 -16.04 1.52
N PHE A 75 9.81 -15.03 2.28
CA PHE A 75 10.97 -14.22 1.91
C PHE A 75 12.29 -15.00 1.98
N GLU A 76 12.48 -15.87 2.96
CA GLU A 76 13.63 -16.79 3.03
C GLU A 76 13.71 -17.65 1.75
N LYS A 77 12.61 -18.30 1.37
CA LYS A 77 12.53 -19.10 0.14
C LYS A 77 12.70 -18.27 -1.13
N TYR A 78 12.23 -17.01 -1.12
CA TYR A 78 12.43 -16.07 -2.23
C TYR A 78 13.92 -15.78 -2.45
N LEU A 79 14.70 -15.63 -1.37
CA LEU A 79 16.15 -15.48 -1.42
C LEU A 79 16.86 -16.78 -1.83
N GLU A 80 16.45 -17.93 -1.31
CA GLU A 80 16.99 -19.25 -1.70
C GLU A 80 16.82 -19.54 -3.20
N ALA A 81 15.76 -19.03 -3.80
CA ALA A 81 15.52 -19.10 -5.24
C ALA A 81 16.41 -18.16 -6.07
N GLY A 82 17.32 -17.42 -5.44
CA GLY A 82 18.29 -16.54 -6.10
C GLY A 82 17.84 -15.09 -6.30
N ASN A 83 16.65 -14.71 -5.79
CA ASN A 83 16.20 -13.32 -5.83
C ASN A 83 16.86 -12.50 -4.70
N THR A 84 16.74 -11.18 -4.80
CA THR A 84 17.35 -10.24 -3.86
C THR A 84 16.31 -9.31 -3.22
N PRO A 85 16.65 -8.64 -2.10
CA PRO A 85 15.82 -7.56 -1.57
C PRO A 85 15.55 -6.43 -2.59
N MET A 86 16.47 -6.22 -3.55
CA MET A 86 16.29 -5.23 -4.61
C MET A 86 15.20 -5.65 -5.60
N ASP A 87 15.11 -6.94 -5.93
CA ASP A 87 14.04 -7.47 -6.80
C ASP A 87 12.67 -7.29 -6.14
N LEU A 88 12.58 -7.56 -4.83
CA LEU A 88 11.38 -7.29 -4.05
C LEU A 88 11.02 -5.79 -4.05
N ASN A 89 12.01 -4.92 -3.90
CA ASN A 89 11.80 -3.48 -3.97
C ASN A 89 11.27 -3.04 -5.35
N ASN A 90 11.72 -3.65 -6.45
CA ASN A 90 11.20 -3.36 -7.79
C ASN A 90 9.71 -3.72 -7.92
N VAL A 91 9.30 -4.87 -7.35
CA VAL A 91 7.88 -5.27 -7.32
C VAL A 91 7.03 -4.26 -6.56
N ILE A 92 7.54 -3.74 -5.44
CA ILE A 92 6.84 -2.73 -4.64
C ILE A 92 6.77 -1.38 -5.38
N GLN A 93 7.85 -0.96 -6.03
CA GLN A 93 7.83 0.28 -6.83
C GLN A 93 6.82 0.20 -7.97
N GLU A 94 6.75 -0.93 -8.67
CA GLU A 94 5.74 -1.16 -9.72
C GLU A 94 4.32 -1.11 -9.15
N LEU A 95 4.08 -1.75 -8.00
CA LEU A 95 2.79 -1.70 -7.31
C LEU A 95 2.39 -0.27 -6.92
N LEU A 96 3.35 0.55 -6.46
CA LEU A 96 3.11 1.96 -6.11
C LEU A 96 2.84 2.81 -7.36
N ASP A 97 3.58 2.60 -8.45
CA ASP A 97 3.37 3.30 -9.72
C ASP A 97 1.99 2.99 -10.31
N GLU A 98 1.59 1.71 -10.35
CA GLU A 98 0.27 1.28 -10.81
C GLU A 98 -0.87 1.85 -9.94
N ALA A 99 -0.63 2.02 -8.64
CA ALA A 99 -1.56 2.65 -7.72
C ALA A 99 -1.59 4.19 -7.84
N GLY A 100 -0.73 4.78 -8.66
CA GLY A 100 -0.67 6.22 -8.91
C GLY A 100 0.04 7.03 -7.83
N PHE A 101 0.85 6.39 -6.96
CA PHE A 101 1.57 7.07 -5.88
C PHE A 101 2.47 8.20 -6.41
N PHE A 102 3.13 7.99 -7.54
CA PHE A 102 4.03 8.98 -8.14
C PHE A 102 3.32 10.00 -9.05
N GLY A 103 1.98 9.95 -9.08
CA GLY A 103 1.16 10.71 -10.01
C GLY A 103 1.19 10.12 -11.42
N LYS A 104 0.19 10.46 -12.24
CA LYS A 104 0.26 10.15 -13.67
C LYS A 104 1.38 10.98 -14.26
N LYS A 105 2.24 10.39 -15.10
CA LYS A 105 3.02 11.18 -16.07
C LYS A 105 1.99 12.02 -16.83
N LYS A 106 2.08 13.35 -16.71
CA LYS A 106 1.17 14.26 -17.41
C LYS A 106 1.37 14.05 -18.91
N ASP A 107 0.48 13.30 -19.54
CA ASP A 107 -0.07 13.80 -20.79
C ASP A 107 -1.07 14.88 -20.40
N ASP A 108 -0.85 16.09 -20.91
CA ASP A 108 -1.66 17.26 -20.64
C ASP A 108 -3.13 16.99 -20.96
N THR A 109 -3.97 16.74 -19.95
CA THR A 109 -5.40 17.03 -20.02
C THR A 109 -6.01 17.08 -18.61
N LYS A 110 -6.47 18.26 -18.23
CA LYS A 110 -7.20 18.57 -16.99
C LYS A 110 -8.62 18.00 -17.07
N THR A 111 -9.19 17.55 -15.95
CA THR A 111 -10.60 17.77 -15.61
C THR A 111 -10.76 17.68 -14.10
N ASP A 112 -11.28 18.76 -13.52
CA ASP A 112 -11.64 18.89 -12.11
C ASP A 112 -12.85 18.01 -11.78
N GLY A 113 -12.83 17.36 -10.61
CA GLY A 113 -13.93 16.57 -10.08
C GLY A 113 -14.03 16.77 -8.57
N GLU A 114 -15.05 17.51 -8.17
CA GLU A 114 -15.46 17.84 -6.81
C GLU A 114 -15.57 16.57 -5.94
N LEU A 115 -14.78 16.50 -4.86
CA LEU A 115 -14.89 15.44 -3.85
C LEU A 115 -15.66 16.00 -2.65
N ALA A 116 -16.84 15.43 -2.43
CA ALA A 116 -17.62 15.65 -1.22
C ALA A 116 -16.78 15.32 0.02
N GLU A 117 -16.85 16.21 1.02
CA GLU A 117 -16.04 16.17 2.23
C GLU A 117 -16.27 14.87 3.01
N THR A 118 -15.25 14.00 3.04
CA THR A 118 -15.10 12.99 4.09
C THR A 118 -14.02 13.53 5.02
N THR A 119 -14.42 14.03 6.19
CA THR A 119 -13.47 14.60 7.16
C THR A 119 -12.72 13.47 7.87
N LEU A 120 -11.41 13.67 8.07
CA LEU A 120 -10.53 12.67 8.71
C LEU A 120 -10.55 12.77 10.25
N ASP A 121 -11.26 13.76 10.79
CA ASP A 121 -11.19 14.19 12.19
C ASP A 121 -12.53 14.11 12.95
N GLY A 122 -13.58 13.51 12.38
CA GLY A 122 -14.91 13.45 13.01
C GLY A 122 -15.16 12.16 13.80
N GLU A 123 -15.49 12.26 15.09
CA GLU A 123 -16.24 11.18 15.78
C GLU A 123 -17.59 10.96 15.07
N PRO A 124 -18.15 9.73 15.06
CA PRO A 124 -19.38 9.45 14.34
C PRO A 124 -20.53 10.28 14.91
N THR A 125 -20.97 11.32 14.19
CA THR A 125 -22.22 12.00 14.55
C THR A 125 -23.38 11.14 14.07
N GLU A 126 -24.07 10.56 15.04
CA GLU A 126 -25.32 9.83 14.89
C GLU A 126 -26.32 10.68 14.09
N VAL A 127 -26.75 10.17 12.95
CA VAL A 127 -27.75 10.82 12.10
C VAL A 127 -29.07 10.73 12.85
N THR A 128 -29.57 11.84 13.38
CA THR A 128 -30.96 11.95 13.83
C THR A 128 -31.80 12.33 12.62
N ASP A 129 -32.59 11.38 12.13
CA ASP A 129 -33.62 11.60 11.10
C ASP A 129 -34.64 12.65 11.57
N PRO A 130 -34.96 13.67 10.76
CA PRO A 130 -36.11 14.53 10.98
C PRO A 130 -37.29 14.05 10.13
N GLU A 131 -38.07 13.12 10.66
CA GLU A 131 -39.49 12.90 10.34
C GLU A 131 -40.16 12.62 11.69
N GLU A 132 -41.33 13.11 12.07
CA GLU A 132 -42.48 13.77 11.47
C GLU A 132 -43.30 14.16 12.72
N THR A 133 -43.98 15.30 12.75
CA THR A 133 -45.34 15.37 13.35
C THR A 133 -45.97 16.74 13.09
N LEU A 134 -46.87 16.70 12.10
CA LEU A 134 -48.16 17.38 11.95
C LEU A 134 -48.54 18.52 12.92
#